data_AF-A0A0U5MCY0-F1
#
_entry.id   AF-A0A0U5MCY0-F1
#
_cell.length_a   1.000
_cell.length_b   1.000
_cell.length_c   1.000
_cell.angle_alpha   90.00
_cell.angle_beta   90.00
_cell.angle_gamma   90.00
#
_symmetry.space_group_name_H-M   'P 1'
#
loop_
_entity.id
_entity.type
_entity.pdbx_description
1 polymer ?
#
loop_
_entity_poly.entity_id
_entity_poly.type
_entity_poly.pdbx_seq_one_letter_code
_entity_poly.pdbx_strand_id
1 'polypeptide(L)'
;MLSDIGQEHARLYEMIGSLSAVIAASPNERVINDGISIISERLKLHFDIEERALEFLDAELNVLMHSDHQLILSKIETARACVSGDRQKLIAALDEVKSSLKKHDRELDWPIFHYVNNNECSDCRHEDRN
;
A
#
# COMPACT_ATOMS: atom_id res chain seq x y z
N MET A 1 7.78 -13.05 5.71
CA MET A 1 7.10 -11.83 6.19
C MET A 1 7.57 -10.59 5.43
N LEU A 2 8.77 -10.03 5.66
CA LEU A 2 9.27 -8.89 4.86
C LEU A 2 9.44 -9.18 3.36
N SER A 3 9.89 -10.38 3.00
CA SER A 3 10.00 -10.81 1.60
C SER A 3 8.64 -10.87 0.90
N ASP A 4 7.57 -11.09 1.65
CA ASP A 4 6.21 -11.23 1.12
C ASP A 4 5.54 -9.86 0.97
N ILE A 5 5.82 -8.91 1.89
CA ILE A 5 5.41 -7.50 1.81
C ILE A 5 6.06 -6.82 0.60
N GLY A 6 7.38 -6.93 0.43
CA GLY A 6 8.07 -6.32 -0.72
C GLY A 6 7.61 -6.89 -2.08
N GLN A 7 7.27 -8.18 -2.14
CA GLN A 7 6.67 -8.77 -3.34
C GLN A 7 5.25 -8.24 -3.59
N GLU A 8 4.51 -7.94 -2.54
CA GLU A 8 3.16 -7.40 -2.66
C GLU A 8 3.16 -5.96 -3.18
N HIS A 9 4.10 -5.12 -2.73
CA HIS A 9 4.24 -3.77 -3.27
C HIS A 9 4.60 -3.80 -4.76
N ALA A 10 5.51 -4.70 -5.15
CA ALA A 10 5.87 -4.88 -6.55
C ALA A 10 4.65 -5.22 -7.42
N ARG A 11 3.76 -6.09 -6.92
CA ARG A 11 2.49 -6.43 -7.60
C ARG A 11 1.55 -5.22 -7.66
N LEU A 12 1.39 -4.47 -6.57
CA LEU A 12 0.57 -3.26 -6.56
C LEU A 12 1.07 -2.22 -7.57
N TYR A 13 2.38 -2.03 -7.67
CA TYR A 13 2.98 -1.14 -8.69
C TYR A 13 2.74 -1.63 -10.12
N GLU A 14 2.83 -2.94 -10.35
CA GLU A 14 2.53 -3.55 -11.65
C GLU A 14 1.06 -3.38 -12.02
N MET A 15 0.13 -3.57 -11.08
CA MET A 15 -1.31 -3.39 -11.28
C MET A 15 -1.65 -1.94 -11.63
N ILE A 16 -1.09 -0.97 -10.90
CA ILE A 16 -1.29 0.46 -11.19
C ILE A 16 -0.72 0.81 -12.56
N GLY A 17 0.50 0.34 -12.88
CA GLY A 17 1.13 0.57 -14.18
C GLY A 17 0.33 -0.02 -15.34
N SER A 18 -0.19 -1.24 -15.16
CA SER A 18 -1.04 -1.93 -16.14
C SER A 18 -2.35 -1.19 -16.37
N LEU A 19 -2.98 -0.69 -15.30
CA LEU A 19 -4.20 0.10 -15.41
C LEU A 19 -3.95 1.42 -16.15
N SER A 20 -2.83 2.12 -15.88
CA SER A 20 -2.45 3.32 -16.62
C SER A 20 -2.29 3.05 -18.13
N ALA A 21 -1.72 1.89 -18.50
CA ALA A 21 -1.64 1.47 -19.90
C ALA A 21 -3.02 1.20 -20.52
N VAL A 22 -3.93 0.56 -19.76
CA VAL A 22 -5.33 0.32 -20.20
C VAL A 22 -6.06 1.64 -20.43
N ILE A 23 -5.92 2.62 -19.53
CA ILE A 23 -6.55 3.95 -19.66
C ILE A 23 -6.05 4.68 -20.91
N ALA A 24 -4.75 4.54 -21.23
CA ALA A 24 -4.18 5.11 -22.45
C ALA A 24 -4.75 4.44 -23.72
N ALA A 25 -4.99 3.13 -23.68
CA ALA A 25 -5.40 2.33 -24.84
C ALA A 25 -6.92 2.26 -25.06
N SER A 26 -7.74 2.42 -24.01
CA SER A 26 -9.19 2.19 -24.06
C SER A 26 -9.97 3.26 -23.31
N PRO A 27 -11.05 3.80 -23.90
CA PRO A 27 -11.96 4.71 -23.21
C PRO A 27 -13.02 3.97 -22.37
N ASN A 28 -12.94 2.64 -22.21
CA ASN A 28 -14.00 1.89 -21.53
C ASN A 28 -14.00 2.14 -20.01
N GLU A 29 -14.85 3.07 -19.57
CA GLU A 29 -15.01 3.48 -18.18
C GLU A 29 -15.33 2.32 -17.24
N ARG A 30 -16.09 1.32 -17.70
CA ARG A 30 -16.40 0.13 -16.87
C ARG A 30 -15.15 -0.67 -16.58
N VAL A 31 -14.34 -0.96 -17.59
CA VAL A 31 -13.07 -1.70 -17.44
C VAL A 31 -12.12 -0.94 -16.52
N ILE A 32 -12.05 0.38 -16.66
CA ILE A 32 -11.23 1.23 -15.80
C ILE A 32 -11.72 1.17 -14.34
N ASN A 33 -13.03 1.32 -14.11
CA ASN A 33 -13.62 1.22 -12.77
C ASN A 33 -13.40 -0.16 -12.13
N ASP A 34 -13.54 -1.24 -12.90
CA ASP A 34 -13.28 -2.60 -12.44
C ASP A 34 -11.80 -2.74 -12.03
N GLY A 35 -10.88 -2.21 -12.83
CA GLY A 35 -9.44 -2.16 -12.51
C GLY A 35 -9.11 -1.38 -11.23
N ILE A 36 -9.69 -0.19 -11.06
CA ILE A 36 -9.54 0.60 -9.82
C ILE A 36 -10.09 -0.17 -8.62
N SER A 37 -11.22 -0.87 -8.78
CA SER A 37 -11.83 -1.66 -7.71
C SER A 37 -10.92 -2.82 -7.28
N ILE A 38 -10.31 -3.52 -8.23
CA ILE A 38 -9.36 -4.61 -7.93
C ILE A 38 -8.14 -4.07 -7.17
N ILE A 39 -7.59 -2.92 -7.58
CA ILE A 39 -6.46 -2.28 -6.88
C ILE A 39 -6.87 -1.85 -5.47
N SER A 40 -8.04 -1.21 -5.32
CA SER A 40 -8.57 -0.77 -4.01
C SER A 40 -8.73 -1.94 -3.03
N GLU A 41 -9.34 -3.04 -3.46
CA GLU A 41 -9.51 -4.22 -2.62
C GLU A 41 -8.18 -4.88 -2.27
N ARG A 42 -7.21 -4.89 -3.20
CA ARG A 42 -5.88 -5.44 -2.93
C ARG A 42 -5.11 -4.59 -1.91
N LEU A 43 -5.18 -3.26 -2.01
CA LEU A 43 -4.61 -2.34 -1.03
C LEU A 43 -5.21 -2.56 0.35
N LYS A 44 -6.54 -2.61 0.47
CA LYS A 44 -7.21 -2.83 1.76
C LYS A 44 -6.77 -4.14 2.41
N LEU A 45 -6.70 -5.23 1.64
CA LEU A 45 -6.24 -6.51 2.16
C LEU A 45 -4.80 -6.45 2.67
N HIS A 46 -3.94 -5.79 1.91
CA HIS A 46 -2.53 -5.64 2.26
C HIS A 46 -2.33 -4.78 3.51
N PHE A 47 -2.98 -3.62 3.57
CA PHE A 47 -2.97 -2.73 4.73
C PHE A 47 -3.52 -3.40 6.01
N ASP A 48 -4.59 -4.20 5.90
CA ASP A 48 -5.12 -4.98 7.04
C ASP A 48 -4.11 -6.01 7.56
N ILE A 49 -3.29 -6.61 6.69
CA ILE A 49 -2.21 -7.53 7.10
C ILE A 49 -1.13 -6.78 7.88
N GLU A 50 -0.72 -5.61 7.42
CA GLU A 50 0.33 -4.79 8.06
C GLU A 50 -0.14 -4.20 9.38
N GLU A 51 -1.36 -3.67 9.42
CA GLU A 51 -1.96 -3.15 10.64
C GLU A 51 -2.09 -4.24 11.70
N ARG A 52 -2.58 -5.44 11.34
CA ARG A 52 -2.66 -6.57 12.29
C ARG A 52 -1.31 -7.04 12.78
N ALA A 53 -0.27 -6.97 11.95
CA ALA A 53 1.07 -7.29 12.39
C ALA A 53 1.54 -6.33 13.50
N LEU A 54 1.15 -5.05 13.42
CA LEU A 54 1.55 -4.02 14.37
C LEU A 54 0.63 -3.90 15.59
N GLU A 55 -0.63 -4.34 15.50
CA GLU A 55 -1.63 -4.25 16.58
C GLU A 55 -1.10 -4.79 17.91
N PHE A 56 -0.31 -5.87 17.86
CA PHE A 56 0.26 -6.53 19.06
C PHE A 56 1.69 -6.10 19.38
N LEU A 57 2.34 -5.31 18.52
CA LEU A 57 3.74 -4.93 18.66
C LEU A 57 3.90 -3.50 19.17
N ASP A 58 3.18 -2.55 18.59
CA ASP A 58 3.27 -1.14 18.95
C ASP A 58 2.00 -0.38 18.50
N ALA A 59 1.21 0.07 19.48
CA ALA A 59 -0.05 0.77 19.24
C ALA A 59 0.12 2.15 18.59
N GLU A 60 1.23 2.85 18.87
CA GLU A 60 1.48 4.17 18.27
C GLU A 60 1.85 4.03 16.79
N LEU A 61 2.70 3.04 16.46
CA LEU A 61 3.03 2.72 15.08
C LEU A 61 1.82 2.21 14.29
N ASN A 62 0.94 1.42 14.92
CA ASN A 62 -0.30 0.98 14.30
C ASN A 62 -1.21 2.16 13.91
N VAL A 63 -1.40 3.14 14.80
CA VAL A 63 -2.20 4.35 14.50
C VAL A 63 -1.58 5.17 13.36
N LEU A 64 -0.25 5.28 13.34
CA LEU A 64 0.47 5.98 12.28
C LEU A 64 0.28 5.30 10.92
N MET A 65 0.46 3.98 10.86
CA MET A 65 0.26 3.17 9.66
C MET A 65 -1.17 3.26 9.15
N HIS A 66 -2.15 3.05 10.03
CA HIS A 66 -3.57 3.15 9.69
C HIS A 66 -3.90 4.52 9.06
N SER A 67 -3.39 5.60 9.65
CA SER A 67 -3.63 6.95 9.14
C SER A 67 -3.06 7.16 7.73
N ASP A 68 -1.86 6.63 7.45
CA ASP A 68 -1.24 6.71 6.12
C ASP A 68 -1.98 5.82 5.09
N HIS A 69 -2.39 4.62 5.49
CA HIS A 69 -3.22 3.73 4.65
C HIS A 69 -4.53 4.40 4.24
N GLN A 70 -5.25 5.04 5.17
CA GLN A 70 -6.47 5.78 4.85
C GLN A 70 -6.22 6.92 3.85
N LEU A 71 -5.07 7.60 3.95
CA LEU A 71 -4.68 8.63 3.00
C LEU A 71 -4.48 8.05 1.59
N ILE A 72 -3.79 6.91 1.47
CA ILE A 72 -3.58 6.25 0.18
C ILE A 72 -4.91 5.76 -0.42
N LEU A 73 -5.78 5.16 0.39
CA LEU A 73 -7.11 4.73 -0.05
C LEU A 73 -7.97 5.90 -0.54
N SER A 74 -7.89 7.07 0.11
CA SER A 74 -8.60 8.27 -0.35
C SER A 74 -8.14 8.76 -1.73
N LYS A 75 -6.87 8.56 -2.07
CA LYS A 75 -6.32 8.89 -3.40
C LYS A 75 -6.81 7.94 -4.47
N ILE A 76 -7.00 6.66 -4.14
CA ILE A 76 -7.67 5.69 -5.03
C ILE A 76 -9.11 6.10 -5.32
N GLU A 77 -9.85 6.55 -4.30
CA GLU A 77 -11.22 7.04 -4.52
C GLU A 77 -11.25 8.35 -5.33
N THR A 78 -10.22 9.20 -5.18
CA THR A 78 -10.03 10.37 -6.06
C THR A 78 -9.81 9.95 -7.52
N ALA A 79 -9.00 8.92 -7.77
CA ALA A 79 -8.83 8.35 -9.11
C ALA A 79 -10.17 7.80 -9.64
N ARG A 80 -10.93 7.07 -8.82
CA ARG A 80 -12.27 6.55 -9.18
C ARG A 80 -13.22 7.66 -9.61
N ALA A 81 -13.23 8.79 -8.91
CA ALA A 81 -14.07 9.94 -9.24
C ALA A 81 -13.71 10.59 -10.59
N CYS A 82 -12.50 10.38 -11.09
CA CYS A 82 -12.06 10.91 -12.38
C CYS A 82 -12.42 10.03 -13.58
N VAL A 83 -12.96 8.81 -13.37
CA VAL A 83 -13.15 7.82 -14.45
C VAL A 83 -14.07 8.30 -15.57
N SER A 84 -15.20 8.93 -15.23
CA SER A 84 -16.16 9.50 -16.19
C SER A 84 -15.79 10.92 -16.65
N GLY A 85 -14.62 11.41 -16.24
CA GLY A 85 -14.19 12.78 -16.42
C GLY A 85 -12.94 12.92 -17.30
N ASP A 86 -12.03 13.76 -16.83
CA ASP A 86 -10.80 14.09 -17.54
C ASP A 86 -9.76 12.97 -17.39
N ARG A 87 -9.43 12.32 -18.51
CA ARG A 87 -8.43 11.24 -18.55
C ARG A 87 -7.05 11.68 -18.06
N GLN A 88 -6.65 12.92 -18.31
CA GLN A 88 -5.37 13.42 -17.80
C GLN A 88 -5.40 13.51 -16.27
N LYS A 89 -6.53 13.91 -15.70
CA LYS A 89 -6.71 13.92 -14.23
C LYS A 89 -6.74 12.51 -13.65
N LEU A 90 -7.37 11.55 -14.33
CA LEU A 90 -7.36 10.15 -13.91
C LEU A 90 -5.92 9.59 -13.88
N ILE A 91 -5.14 9.83 -14.93
CA ILE A 91 -3.73 9.38 -14.99
C ILE A 91 -2.92 10.06 -13.87
N ALA A 92 -3.05 11.38 -13.71
CA ALA A 92 -2.37 12.11 -12.64
C ALA A 92 -2.76 11.59 -11.25
N ALA A 93 -4.03 11.23 -11.03
CA ALA A 93 -4.48 10.65 -9.77
C ALA A 93 -3.88 9.25 -9.51
N LEU A 94 -3.74 8.41 -10.54
CA LEU A 94 -3.06 7.11 -10.40
C LEU A 94 -1.55 7.27 -10.16
N ASP A 95 -0.91 8.26 -10.78
CA ASP A 95 0.50 8.58 -10.51
C ASP A 95 0.68 9.07 -9.06
N GLU A 96 -0.26 9.83 -8.53
CA GLU A 96 -0.27 10.28 -7.14
C GLU A 96 -0.44 9.11 -6.15
N VAL A 97 -1.29 8.12 -6.46
CA VAL A 97 -1.37 6.87 -5.69
C VAL A 97 -0.02 6.15 -5.68
N LYS A 98 0.60 5.97 -6.86
CA LYS A 98 1.91 5.31 -6.98
C LYS A 98 3.00 6.06 -6.22
N SER A 99 2.99 7.38 -6.27
CA SER A 99 3.92 8.24 -5.53
C SER A 99 3.73 8.07 -4.02
N SER A 100 2.48 8.02 -3.55
CA SER A 100 2.15 7.84 -2.14
C SER A 100 2.57 6.47 -1.62
N LEU A 101 2.35 5.40 -2.38
CA LEU A 101 2.86 4.06 -2.05
C LEU A 101 4.40 4.05 -1.94
N LYS A 102 5.12 4.64 -2.90
CA LYS A 102 6.59 4.72 -2.81
C LYS A 102 7.08 5.48 -1.59
N LYS A 103 6.33 6.51 -1.20
CA LYS A 103 6.64 7.29 0.00
C LYS A 103 6.40 6.45 1.24
N HIS A 104 5.26 5.76 1.31
CA HIS A 104 4.89 4.82 2.37
C HIS A 104 5.96 3.74 2.58
N ASP A 105 6.36 3.04 1.50
CA ASP A 105 7.42 2.02 1.53
C ASP A 105 8.71 2.54 2.19
N ARG A 106 9.11 3.76 1.81
CA ARG A 106 10.39 4.36 2.19
C ARG A 106 10.36 4.91 3.61
N GLU A 107 9.26 5.56 3.99
CA GLU A 107 9.16 6.36 5.21
C GLU A 107 8.53 5.60 6.37
N LEU A 108 7.73 4.57 6.09
CA LEU A 108 7.00 3.80 7.11
C LEU A 108 7.37 2.32 7.07
N ASP A 109 7.06 1.58 6.00
CA ASP A 109 7.23 0.11 6.01
C ASP A 109 8.66 -0.31 6.24
N TRP A 110 9.60 0.24 5.47
CA TRP A 110 10.98 -0.15 5.59
C TRP A 110 11.53 0.14 6.99
N PRO A 111 11.39 1.36 7.57
CA PRO A 111 11.82 1.61 8.94
C PRO A 111 11.13 0.73 9.97
N ILE A 112 9.80 0.59 9.91
CA ILE A 112 9.00 -0.10 10.93
C ILE A 112 9.29 -1.60 10.91
N PHE A 113 9.16 -2.25 9.75
CA PHE A 113 9.34 -3.70 9.69
C PHE A 113 10.81 -4.10 9.78
N HIS A 114 11.76 -3.22 9.44
CA HIS A 114 13.17 -3.47 9.77
C HIS A 114 13.42 -3.33 11.29
N TYR A 115 12.81 -2.36 11.97
CA TYR A 115 12.91 -2.22 13.42
C TYR A 115 12.29 -3.42 14.16
N VAL A 116 11.08 -3.82 13.80
CA VAL A 116 10.36 -4.97 14.39
C VAL A 116 11.20 -6.25 14.29
N ASN A 117 11.69 -6.61 13.09
CA ASN A 117 12.48 -7.83 12.90
C ASN A 117 13.79 -7.85 13.72
N ASN A 118 14.40 -6.70 13.97
CA ASN A 118 15.63 -6.64 14.78
C ASN A 118 15.35 -6.69 16.28
N ASN A 119 14.17 -6.27 16.74
CA ASN A 119 13.81 -6.28 18.16
C ASN A 119 13.16 -7.59 18.62
N GLU A 120 12.53 -8.36 17.73
CA GLU A 120 12.08 -9.73 18.04
C GLU A 120 13.24 -10.68 18.38
N CYS A 121 14.49 -10.36 18.01
CA CYS A 121 15.67 -11.18 18.31
C CYS A 121 16.33 -10.84 19.68
N SER A 122 15.91 -9.76 20.34
CA SER A 122 16.54 -9.28 21.58
C SER A 122 16.09 -10.05 22.82
N ASP A 123 14.86 -10.57 22.84
CA ASP A 123 14.31 -11.32 23.98
C ASP A 123 14.73 -12.80 24.02
N CYS A 124 15.47 -13.29 23.01
CA CYS A 124 15.97 -14.67 22.96
C CYS A 124 17.36 -14.87 23.58
N ARG A 125 17.95 -13.87 24.26
CA ARG A 125 19.33 -13.95 24.80
C ARG A 125 19.44 -13.84 26.33
N HIS A 126 18.40 -14.21 27.06
CA HIS A 126 18.43 -14.25 28.53
C HIS A 126 18.04 -15.60 29.13
N GLU A 127 18.45 -16.70 28.51
CA GLU A 127 18.56 -17.99 29.19
C GLU A 127 19.84 -18.67 28.68
N ASP A 128 20.98 -18.35 29.30
CA ASP A 128 22.21 -19.17 29.35
C ASP A 128 23.36 -18.35 29.96
N ARG A 129 23.16 -17.84 31.19
CA ARG A 129 24.28 -17.46 32.07
C ARG A 129 23.96 -17.81 33.51
N ASN A 130 24.63 -18.88 33.95
CA ASN A 130 24.79 -19.48 35.28
C ASN A 130 23.68 -20.38 35.81
#